data_AF-A0A662H2Z3-F1
#
_entry.id   AF-A0A662H2Z3-F1
#
_cell.length_a   1.000
_cell.length_b   1.000
_cell.length_c   1.000
_cell.angle_alpha   90.00
_cell.angle_beta   90.00
_cell.angle_gamma   90.00
#
_symmetry.space_group_name_H-M   'P 1'
#
loop_
_entity.id
_entity.type
_entity.pdbx_description
1 polymer ?
#
loop_
_entity_poly.entity_id
_entity_poly.type
_entity_poly.pdbx_seq_one_letter_code
_entity_poly.pdbx_strand_id
1 'polypeptide(L)' 'MTSNNNCIFYRRTFHGTRCILLSPEDWRARRQKLLDFCTSGGRGCPVMMSYLRISINNNRKRSREQVFT' A
#
# COMPACT_ATOMS: atom_id res chain seq x y z
N MET A 1 -25.28 0.23 -1.79
CA MET A 1 -24.25 0.65 -0.82
C MET A 1 -22.97 -0.14 -1.10
N THR A 2 -22.08 0.37 -1.94
CA THR A 2 -20.75 -0.23 -2.15
C THR A 2 -19.75 0.51 -1.25
N SER A 3 -19.79 0.23 0.05
CA SER A 3 -18.67 0.51 0.92
C SER A 3 -17.51 -0.33 0.42
N ASN A 4 -16.67 0.24 -0.44
CA ASN A 4 -15.45 -0.37 -0.92
C ASN A 4 -14.51 -0.54 0.28
N ASN A 5 -14.73 -1.59 1.07
CA ASN A 5 -13.88 -2.03 2.17
C ASN A 5 -12.55 -2.57 1.66
N ASN A 6 -12.10 -2.17 0.46
CA ASN A 6 -10.86 -2.60 -0.12
C ASN A 6 -9.75 -1.64 0.29
N CYS A 7 -8.54 -2.17 0.41
CA CYS A 7 -7.34 -1.37 0.61
C CYS A 7 -7.21 -0.30 -0.49
N ILE A 8 -6.82 0.92 -0.13
CA ILE A 8 -6.65 2.03 -1.07
C ILE A 8 -5.66 1.72 -2.20
N PHE A 9 -4.69 0.85 -1.93
CA PHE A 9 -3.66 0.40 -2.85
C PHE A 9 -4.12 -0.76 -3.74
N TYR A 10 -5.27 -1.39 -3.44
CA TYR A 10 -5.84 -2.46 -4.26
C TYR A 10 -6.73 -1.87 -5.35
N ARG A 11 -6.18 -1.71 -6.56
CA ARG A 11 -6.82 -0.98 -7.66
C ARG A 11 -6.80 -1.78 -8.97
N ARG A 12 -7.76 -1.47 -9.84
CA ARG A 12 -7.82 -2.04 -11.19
C ARG A 12 -6.72 -1.42 -12.05
N THR A 13 -5.91 -2.27 -12.68
CA THR A 13 -4.87 -1.87 -13.65
C THR A 13 -5.11 -2.58 -14.98
N PHE A 14 -4.34 -2.25 -16.01
CA PHE A 14 -4.42 -2.91 -17.33
C PHE A 14 -4.25 -4.44 -17.23
N HIS A 15 -3.38 -4.90 -16.33
CA HIS A 15 -3.15 -6.33 -16.07
C HIS A 15 -4.12 -6.96 -15.05
N GLY A 16 -5.22 -6.28 -14.72
CA GLY A 16 -6.20 -6.71 -13.71
C GLY A 16 -6.05 -5.98 -12.37
N THR A 17 -6.86 -6.40 -11.40
CA THR A 17 -6.90 -5.78 -10.06
C THR A 17 -5.73 -6.28 -9.20
N ARG A 18 -4.91 -5.34 -8.72
CA ARG A 18 -3.69 -5.64 -7.96
C ARG A 18 -3.36 -4.58 -6.91
N CYS A 19 -2.50 -4.93 -5.98
CA CYS A 19 -1.83 -3.95 -5.15
C CYS A 19 -0.85 -3.13 -6.00
N ILE A 20 -1.03 -1.81 -6.04
CA ILE A 20 -0.18 -0.90 -6.82
C ILE A 20 1.21 -0.71 -6.22
N LEU A 21 1.40 -1.07 -4.95
CA LEU A 21 2.68 -1.00 -4.24
C LEU A 21 3.63 -2.15 -4.61
N LEU A 22 3.17 -3.15 -5.37
CA LEU A 22 3.98 -4.27 -5.83
C LEU A 22 4.04 -4.26 -7.36
N SER A 23 5.16 -4.70 -7.93
CA SER A 23 5.26 -4.99 -9.35
C SER A 23 4.28 -6.10 -9.75
N PRO A 24 3.88 -6.20 -11.04
CA PRO A 24 2.97 -7.25 -11.49
C PRO A 24 3.47 -8.67 -11.17
N GLU A 25 4.78 -8.90 -11.25
CA GLU A 25 5.43 -10.17 -10.94
C GLU A 25 5.35 -10.51 -9.45
N ASP A 26 5.77 -9.60 -8.57
CA ASP A 26 5.62 -9.76 -7.12
C ASP A 26 4.17 -9.94 -6.69
N TRP A 27 3.24 -9.20 -7.31
CA TRP A 27 1.82 -9.39 -7.06
C TRP A 27 1.37 -10.80 -7.41
N ARG A 28 1.74 -11.34 -8.58
CA ARG A 28 1.38 -12.72 -8.95
C ARG A 28 1.92 -13.74 -7.93
N ALA A 29 3.15 -13.57 -7.46
CA ALA A 29 3.77 -14.46 -6.48
C ALA A 29 3.10 -14.37 -5.10
N ARG A 30 2.75 -13.17 -4.65
CA ARG A 30 2.28 -12.92 -3.26
C ARG A 30 0.76 -12.77 -3.14
N ARG A 31 0.01 -12.68 -4.25
CA ARG A 31 -1.44 -12.38 -4.24
C ARG A 31 -2.23 -13.30 -3.34
N GLN A 32 -1.92 -14.60 -3.30
CA GLN A 32 -2.71 -15.56 -2.52
C GLN A 32 -2.74 -15.20 -1.04
N LYS A 33 -1.63 -14.70 -0.49
CA LYS A 33 -1.53 -14.28 0.91
C LYS A 33 -2.01 -12.85 1.12
N LEU A 34 -1.84 -11.98 0.12
CA LEU A 34 -2.14 -10.56 0.25
C LEU A 34 -3.59 -10.19 -0.09
N LEU A 35 -4.29 -11.04 -0.85
CA LEU A 35 -5.63 -10.75 -1.35
C LEU A 35 -6.61 -10.51 -0.22
N ASP A 36 -6.59 -11.35 0.82
CA ASP A 36 -7.46 -11.23 1.98
C ASP A 36 -7.33 -9.87 2.67
N PHE A 37 -6.09 -9.44 2.93
CA PHE A 37 -5.82 -8.12 3.48
C PHE A 37 -6.27 -7.01 2.52
N CYS A 38 -6.04 -7.17 1.21
CA CYS A 38 -6.43 -6.18 0.21
C CYS A 38 -7.95 -6.02 0.07
N THR A 39 -8.73 -7.09 0.22
CA THR A 39 -10.21 -7.05 0.17
C THR A 39 -10.84 -6.68 1.52
N SER A 40 -10.09 -6.78 2.61
CA SER A 40 -10.50 -6.44 3.98
C SER A 40 -9.95 -5.08 4.47
N GLY A 41 -9.71 -4.16 3.54
CA GLY A 41 -9.41 -2.75 3.85
C GLY A 41 -7.94 -2.44 4.10
N GLY A 42 -7.07 -3.44 3.95
CA GLY A 42 -5.63 -3.31 4.14
C GLY A 42 -5.18 -3.41 5.60
N ARG A 43 -6.08 -3.70 6.54
CA ARG A 43 -5.72 -3.88 7.96
C ARG A 43 -4.77 -5.07 8.11
N GLY A 44 -3.62 -4.84 8.74
CA GLY A 44 -2.59 -5.87 8.93
C GLY A 44 -1.76 -6.20 7.68
N CYS A 45 -1.96 -5.51 6.55
CA CYS A 45 -1.18 -5.77 5.34
C CYS A 45 0.30 -5.36 5.53
N PRO A 46 1.27 -6.30 5.44
CA PRO A 46 2.68 -6.00 5.68
C PRO A 46 3.28 -5.05 4.64
N VAL A 47 2.77 -5.07 3.40
CA VAL A 47 3.20 -4.19 2.31
C VAL A 47 2.76 -2.76 2.58
N MET A 48 1.49 -2.57 2.94
CA MET A 48 0.94 -1.26 3.29
C MET A 48 1.65 -0.69 4.52
N MET A 49 1.89 -1.51 5.54
CA MET A 49 2.53 -1.07 6.77
C MET A 49 3.99 -0.65 6.54
N SER A 50 4.73 -1.38 5.71
CA SER A 50 6.08 -1.02 5.30
C SER A 50 6.09 0.32 4.56
N TYR A 51 5.17 0.51 3.61
CA TYR A 51 5.04 1.78 2.87
C TYR A 51 4.74 2.97 3.79
N LEU A 52 3.78 2.82 4.72
CA LEU A 52 3.41 3.88 5.65
C LEU A 52 4.58 4.24 6.59
N ARG A 53 5.32 3.25 7.10
CA ARG A 53 6.52 3.49 7.93
C ARG A 53 7.57 4.31 7.18
N ILE A 54 7.86 3.96 5.93
CA ILE A 54 8.81 4.69 5.08
C ILE A 54 8.31 6.11 4.82
N SER A 55 7.04 6.27 4.46
CA SER A 55 6.41 7.57 4.21
C SER A 55 6.47 8.50 5.41
N ILE A 56 6.16 7.99 6.62
CA ILE A 56 6.23 8.76 7.87
C ILE A 56 7.67 9.20 8.16
N ASN A 57 8.64 8.29 8.00
CA ASN A 57 10.05 8.62 8.23
C ASN A 57 10.56 9.70 7.28
N ASN A 58 10.16 9.64 6.01
CA ASN A 58 10.50 10.67 5.02
C ASN A 58 9.92 12.04 5.38
N ASN A 59 8.67 12.09 5.86
CA ASN A 59 8.07 13.34 6.34
C ASN A 59 8.84 13.93 7.53
N ARG A 60 9.30 13.10 8.47
CA ARG A 60 10.06 13.54 9.64
C ARG A 60 11.43 14.12 9.28
N LYS A 61 12.10 13.58 8.26
CA LYS A 61 13.34 14.16 7.73
C LYS A 61 13.09 15.52 7.07
N ARG A 62 12.04 15.63 6.25
CA ARG A 62 11.67 16.87 5.56
C ARG A 62 11.29 18.00 6.54
N SER A 63 10.62 17.68 7.65
CA SER A 63 10.28 18.65 8.69
C SER A 63 11.50 19.16 9.46
N ARG A 64 12.60 18.41 9.52
CA ARG A 64 13.84 18.85 10.21
C ARG A 64 14.72 19.72 9.32
N GLU A 65 14.66 19.53 8.01
CA GLU A 65 15.38 20.37 7.03
C GLU A 65 14.82 21.80 6.93
N GLN A 66 13.57 22.02 7.37
CA GLN A 66 12.90 23.34 7.32
C GLN A 66 13.14 24.21 8.58
N VAL A 67 13.91 23.74 9.57
CA VAL A 67 14.23 24.50 10.80
C VAL A 67 15.62 25.16 10.71
N PHE A 68 16.32 24.97 9.59
CA PHE A 68 17.60 25.62 9.27
C PHE A 68 17.48 26.38 7.94
N THR A 69 16.61 27.39 7.89
CA THR A 69 16.66 28.50 6.92
C THR A 69 16.04 29.72 7.58
#